data_AF-A0A9Q1H0K1-F1
#
_entry.id   AF-A0A9Q1H0K1-F1
#
_cell.length_a   1.000
_cell.length_b   1.000
_cell.length_c   1.000
_cell.angle_alpha   90.00
_cell.angle_beta   90.00
_cell.angle_gamma   90.00
#
_symmetry.space_group_name_H-M   'P 1'
#
loop_
_entity.id
_entity.type
_entity.pdbx_description
1 polymer ?
#
loop_
_entity_poly.entity_id
_entity_poly.type
_entity_poly.pdbx_seq_one_letter_code
_entity_poly.pdbx_strand_id
1 'polypeptide(L)'
;MLTCILFISSALSTTWHGKFIGGRVNFDCNITDASTAGWRRNTEDLFAGEFDLLQHDNAYVSALNYSLTVFPIYLEDEGIYQCHKFNTVVSTYYLHVTCK
;
A
#
# COMPACT_ATOMS: atom_id res chain seq x y z
N MET A 1 -23.97 -6.75 21.18
CA MET A 1 -22.78 -7.62 21.08
C MET A 1 -21.57 -6.75 20.86
N LEU A 2 -20.88 -6.38 21.93
CA LEU A 2 -19.57 -5.72 21.91
C LEU A 2 -18.65 -6.56 22.79
N THR A 3 -17.69 -7.23 22.19
CA THR A 3 -16.63 -7.93 22.94
C THR A 3 -15.36 -7.92 22.12
N CYS A 4 -14.55 -6.88 22.30
CA CYS A 4 -13.10 -6.99 22.21
C CYS A 4 -12.58 -6.94 23.65
N ILE A 5 -12.51 -8.09 24.30
CA ILE A 5 -11.91 -8.22 25.64
C ILE A 5 -10.44 -8.60 25.44
N LEU A 6 -9.53 -7.69 25.80
CA LEU A 6 -8.12 -7.98 25.98
C LEU A 6 -7.93 -8.62 27.36
N PHE A 7 -7.70 -9.93 27.40
CA PHE A 7 -7.03 -10.57 28.54
C PHE A 7 -5.52 -10.53 28.28
N ILE A 8 -4.78 -9.82 29.12
CA ILE A 8 -3.32 -9.96 29.18
C ILE A 8 -2.98 -10.50 30.56
N SER A 9 -2.87 -11.83 30.66
CA SER A 9 -2.15 -12.47 31.75
C SER A 9 -0.79 -12.94 31.22
N SER A 10 0.25 -12.28 31.70
CA SER A 10 1.64 -12.75 31.84
C SER A 10 2.33 -13.44 30.65
N ALA A 11 3.36 -12.74 30.16
CA ALA A 11 4.61 -13.25 29.60
C ALA A 11 4.52 -14.17 28.37
N LEU A 12 4.71 -13.57 27.19
CA LEU A 12 5.69 -13.96 26.16
C LEU A 12 5.57 -12.96 25.00
N SER A 13 6.72 -12.50 24.52
CA SER A 13 6.92 -11.59 23.38
C SER A 13 5.87 -11.73 22.27
N THR A 14 4.94 -10.79 22.18
CA THR A 14 4.16 -10.54 20.96
C THR A 14 4.63 -9.23 20.37
N THR A 15 5.47 -9.32 19.35
CA THR A 15 5.72 -8.22 18.42
C THR A 15 4.38 -7.73 17.90
N TRP A 16 3.99 -6.52 18.30
CA TRP A 16 2.81 -5.83 17.83
C TRP A 16 2.95 -5.57 16.32
N HIS A 17 2.47 -6.50 15.51
CA HIS A 17 2.08 -6.21 14.13
C HIS A 17 0.59 -5.84 14.19
N GLY A 18 0.18 -4.74 13.56
CA GLY A 18 -1.11 -4.13 13.81
C GLY A 18 -2.28 -5.00 13.35
N LYS A 19 -3.48 -4.42 13.41
CA LYS A 19 -4.71 -5.21 13.36
C LYS A 19 -4.87 -5.79 11.95
N PHE A 20 -4.60 -7.08 11.81
CA PHE A 20 -4.79 -7.82 10.56
C PHE A 20 -6.27 -7.82 10.16
N ILE A 21 -6.54 -7.35 8.94
CA ILE A 21 -7.89 -7.36 8.34
C ILE A 21 -7.97 -8.44 7.25
N GLY A 22 -6.85 -8.70 6.56
CA GLY A 22 -6.78 -9.63 5.43
C GLY A 22 -7.30 -9.01 4.13
N GLY A 23 -7.22 -9.77 3.04
CA GLY A 23 -7.55 -9.29 1.70
C GLY A 23 -6.36 -8.65 0.97
N ARG A 24 -6.60 -8.21 -0.26
CA ARG A 24 -5.61 -7.63 -1.20
C ARG A 24 -6.24 -6.43 -1.89
N VAL A 25 -5.48 -5.36 -2.06
CA VAL A 25 -5.83 -4.24 -2.94
C VAL A 25 -4.67 -3.95 -3.89
N ASN A 26 -5.00 -3.59 -5.13
CA ASN A 26 -4.04 -3.18 -6.14
C ASN A 26 -4.36 -1.76 -6.59
N PHE A 27 -3.36 -0.89 -6.59
CA PHE A 27 -3.44 0.46 -7.12
C PHE A 27 -2.61 0.53 -8.40
N ASP A 28 -3.21 1.07 -9.46
CA ASP A 28 -2.55 1.17 -10.75
C ASP A 28 -2.12 2.61 -11.03
N CYS A 29 -0.90 2.77 -11.55
CA CYS A 29 -0.41 4.05 -12.03
C CYS A 29 0.16 3.88 -13.43
N ASN A 30 -0.54 4.44 -14.42
CA ASN A 30 -0.11 4.38 -15.81
C ASN A 30 0.71 5.64 -16.14
N ILE A 31 2.01 5.46 -16.35
CA ILE A 31 2.92 6.55 -16.70
C ILE A 31 3.43 6.28 -18.12
N THR A 32 3.08 7.16 -19.06
CA THR A 32 3.32 6.96 -20.50
C THR A 32 4.76 7.17 -20.97
N ASP A 33 5.72 7.38 -20.05
CA ASP A 33 7.13 7.59 -20.38
C ASP A 33 8.04 6.71 -19.49
N ALA A 34 9.24 6.37 -19.99
CA ALA A 34 10.29 5.60 -19.29
C ALA A 34 10.98 6.39 -18.15
N SER A 35 10.19 7.11 -17.36
CA SER A 35 10.62 7.92 -16.23
C SER A 35 10.52 7.17 -14.92
N THR A 36 11.42 7.49 -13.98
CA THR A 36 11.34 6.99 -12.60
C THR A 36 10.03 7.41 -11.94
N ALA A 37 9.24 6.42 -11.53
CA ALA A 37 8.06 6.61 -10.71
C ALA A 37 8.20 5.95 -9.35
N GLY A 38 7.40 6.40 -8.39
CA GLY A 38 7.36 5.86 -7.03
C GLY A 38 5.99 6.04 -6.40
N TRP A 39 5.78 5.32 -5.30
CA TRP A 39 4.57 5.40 -4.50
C TRP A 39 4.85 6.03 -3.15
N ARG A 40 3.85 6.71 -2.60
CA ARG A 40 3.90 7.36 -1.29
C ARG A 40 2.60 7.10 -0.53
N ARG A 41 2.70 6.80 0.77
CA ARG A 41 1.55 6.68 1.68
C ARG A 41 1.63 7.75 2.75
N ASN A 42 0.59 8.56 2.92
CA ASN A 42 0.50 9.55 4.01
C ASN A 42 1.77 10.43 4.17
N THR A 43 2.45 10.74 3.07
CA THR A 43 3.75 11.46 2.95
C THR A 43 5.04 10.64 2.92
N GLU A 44 5.00 9.34 3.24
CA GLU A 44 6.18 8.46 3.29
C GLU A 44 6.36 7.68 1.97
N ASP A 45 7.58 7.70 1.42
CA ASP A 45 7.89 6.95 0.20
C ASP A 45 7.88 5.43 0.49
N LEU A 46 7.22 4.67 -0.38
CA LEU A 46 7.09 3.22 -0.28
C LEU A 46 8.19 2.55 -1.09
N PHE A 47 8.89 1.59 -0.48
CA PHE A 47 9.97 0.84 -1.11
C PHE A 47 9.55 -0.60 -1.39
N ALA A 48 10.15 -1.22 -2.43
CA ALA A 48 9.81 -2.56 -2.96
C ALA A 48 10.02 -3.74 -2.00
N GLY A 49 10.38 -3.49 -0.73
CA GLY A 49 10.52 -4.53 0.31
C GLY A 49 9.29 -4.66 1.23
N GLU A 50 8.49 -3.61 1.36
CA GLU A 50 7.29 -3.59 2.22
C GLU A 50 6.01 -3.89 1.42
N PHE A 51 6.06 -3.66 0.11
CA PHE A 51 4.93 -3.81 -0.81
C PHE A 51 5.40 -4.49 -2.10
N ASP A 52 4.47 -5.21 -2.75
CA ASP A 52 4.72 -5.77 -4.07
C ASP A 52 4.51 -4.66 -5.12
N LEU A 53 5.63 -4.06 -5.54
CA LEU A 53 5.70 -3.01 -6.54
C LEU A 53 5.99 -3.65 -7.90
N LEU A 54 4.98 -3.68 -8.77
CA LEU A 54 5.10 -4.22 -10.11
C LEU A 54 5.35 -3.09 -11.10
N GLN A 55 6.49 -3.15 -11.80
CA GLN A 55 6.78 -2.30 -12.94
C GLN A 55 6.63 -3.14 -14.21
N HIS A 56 5.65 -2.83 -15.05
CA HIS A 56 5.47 -3.48 -16.34
C HIS A 56 5.82 -2.51 -17.48
N ASP A 57 6.85 -2.85 -18.25
CA ASP A 57 7.28 -2.10 -19.42
C ASP A 57 6.62 -2.66 -20.68
N ASN A 58 5.79 -1.84 -21.33
CA ASN A 58 5.01 -2.28 -22.47
C ASN A 58 5.63 -1.77 -23.76
N ALA A 59 6.70 -2.41 -24.26
CA ALA A 59 7.61 -1.98 -25.34
C ALA A 59 7.03 -1.32 -26.62
N TYR A 60 5.72 -1.39 -26.87
CA TYR A 60 5.03 -0.74 -27.99
C TYR A 60 4.55 0.70 -27.70
N VAL A 61 4.48 1.09 -26.43
CA VAL A 61 4.17 2.43 -25.94
C VAL A 61 5.21 2.67 -24.86
N SER A 62 5.84 3.82 -24.74
CA SER A 62 6.80 4.07 -23.64
C SER A 62 6.13 4.12 -22.25
N ALA A 63 5.00 3.43 -22.06
CA ALA A 63 4.21 3.37 -20.87
C ALA A 63 4.74 2.29 -19.91
N LEU A 64 5.18 2.76 -18.74
CA LEU A 64 5.44 1.94 -17.57
C LEU A 64 4.17 1.93 -16.71
N ASN A 65 3.58 0.76 -16.52
CA ASN A 65 2.58 0.58 -15.49
C ASN A 65 3.28 0.32 -14.16
N TYR A 66 3.12 1.24 -13.22
CA TYR A 66 3.59 1.12 -11.85
C TYR A 66 2.40 0.75 -10.97
N SER A 67 2.26 -0.55 -10.68
CA SER A 67 1.20 -1.03 -9.80
C SER A 67 1.75 -1.28 -8.39
N LEU A 68 0.95 -0.94 -7.38
CA LEU A 68 1.22 -1.18 -5.98
C LEU A 68 0.19 -2.17 -5.44
N THR A 69 0.65 -3.33 -4.98
CA THR A 69 -0.19 -4.28 -4.25
C THR A 69 0.08 -4.20 -2.76
N VAL A 70 -0.99 -3.98 -1.98
CA VAL A 70 -0.98 -4.09 -0.52
C VAL A 70 -1.59 -5.44 -0.14
N PHE A 71 -0.75 -6.32 0.44
CA PHE A 71 -1.15 -7.65 0.86
C PHE A 71 -0.20 -8.22 1.93
N PRO A 72 -0.73 -8.76 3.05
CA PRO A 72 -2.13 -8.67 3.48
C PRO A 72 -2.47 -7.27 3.98
N ILE A 73 -3.76 -6.89 3.96
CA ILE A 73 -4.19 -5.58 4.48
C ILE A 73 -4.26 -5.60 6.01
N TYR A 74 -3.67 -4.58 6.63
CA TYR A 74 -3.78 -4.25 8.05
C TYR A 74 -4.53 -2.93 8.24
N LEU A 75 -5.02 -2.66 9.46
CA LEU A 75 -5.74 -1.42 9.76
C LEU A 75 -4.85 -0.18 9.57
N GLU A 76 -3.56 -0.31 9.89
CA GLU A 76 -2.54 0.72 9.69
C GLU A 76 -2.22 1.03 8.22
N ASP A 77 -2.68 0.21 7.27
CA ASP A 77 -2.55 0.51 5.84
C ASP A 77 -3.55 1.59 5.39
N GLU A 78 -4.51 1.98 6.23
CA GLU A 78 -5.40 3.10 5.94
C GLU A 78 -4.63 4.39 5.63
N GLY A 79 -5.00 5.03 4.53
CA GLY A 79 -4.33 6.25 4.12
C GLY A 79 -4.51 6.67 2.68
N ILE A 80 -3.78 7.72 2.34
CA ILE A 80 -3.70 8.31 1.01
C ILE A 80 -2.48 7.74 0.29
N TYR A 81 -2.72 7.02 -0.80
CA TYR A 81 -1.69 6.46 -1.67
C TYR A 81 -1.54 7.32 -2.91
N GLN A 82 -0.33 7.82 -3.14
CA GLN A 82 -0.02 8.71 -4.25
C GLN A 82 1.05 8.11 -5.13
N CYS A 83 0.79 8.05 -6.43
CA CYS A 83 1.82 7.74 -7.41
C CYS A 83 2.45 9.03 -7.90
N HIS A 84 3.77 9.06 -7.97
CA HIS A 84 4.53 10.22 -8.40
C HIS A 84 5.44 9.91 -9.57
N LYS A 85 5.56 10.88 -10.50
CA LYS A 85 6.55 10.94 -11.57
C LYS A 85 7.36 12.22 -11.40
N PHE A 86 8.68 12.12 -11.20
CA PHE A 86 9.57 13.28 -10.99
C PHE A 86 8.95 14.36 -10.05
N ASN A 87 8.46 13.94 -8.89
CA ASN A 87 7.79 14.80 -7.89
C ASN A 87 6.40 15.35 -8.25
N THR A 88 5.85 15.01 -9.41
CA THR A 88 4.47 15.34 -9.78
C THR A 88 3.55 14.17 -9.43
N VAL A 89 2.46 14.44 -8.71
CA VAL A 89 1.41 13.43 -8.43
C VAL A 89 0.67 13.09 -9.72
N VAL A 90 0.68 11.82 -10.11
CA VAL A 90 -0.03 11.31 -11.31
C VAL A 90 -1.40 10.77 -10.93
N SER A 91 -1.48 10.03 -9.82
CA SER A 91 -2.73 9.48 -9.30
C SER A 91 -2.75 9.51 -7.77
N THR A 92 -3.95 9.55 -7.20
CA THR A 92 -4.18 9.54 -5.74
C THR A 92 -5.35 8.61 -5.44
N TYR A 93 -5.15 7.71 -4.49
CA TYR A 93 -6.13 6.75 -4.00
C TYR A 93 -6.31 6.89 -2.50
N TYR A 94 -7.53 6.67 -2.02
CA TYR A 94 -7.85 6.63 -0.60
C TYR A 94 -8.21 5.20 -0.23
N LEU A 95 -7.40 4.58 0.64
CA LEU A 95 -7.72 3.28 1.21
C LEU A 95 -8.39 3.50 2.56
N HIS A 96 -9.67 3.13 2.65
CA HIS A 96 -10.42 3.18 3.91
C HIS A 96 -10.69 1.75 4.38
N VAL A 97 -10.22 1.41 5.58
CA VAL A 97 -10.21 0.03 6.09
C VAL A 97 -11.23 -0.12 7.21
N THR A 98 -12.33 -0.82 6.93
CA THR A 98 -13.39 -1.07 7.93
C THR A 98 -13.25 -2.46 8.56
N CYS A 99 -13.29 -2.52 9.90
CA CYS A 99 -13.50 -3.77 10.63
C CYS A 99 -15.00 -4.12 10.61
N LYS A 100 -15.35 -5.36 10.24
CA LYS A 100 -16.70 -5.91 10.43
C LYS A 100 -16.80 -6.69 11.72
#